data_AF-A0A935ZQ35-F1
#
_entry.id   AF-A0A935ZQ35-F1
#
_cell.length_a   1.000
_cell.length_b   1.000
_cell.length_c   1.000
_cell.angle_alpha   90.00
_cell.angle_beta   90.00
_cell.angle_gamma   90.00
#
_symmetry.space_group_name_H-M   'P 1'
#
loop_
_entity.id
_entity.type
_entity.pdbx_description
1 polymer ?
#
loop_
_entity_poly.entity_id
_entity_poly.type
_entity_poly.pdbx_seq_one_letter_code
_entity_poly.pdbx_strand_id
1 'polypeptide(L)'
;MKALKILGYIFGALGLAIFVFWFGWLKAPDAKDVCDNVAKVMKKETGAEIPAELMTQCVAEYSKAPEFGRLPWVNRLKCIRDAESTDAIEACEKKR
;
A
#
# COMPACT_ATOMS: atom_id res chain seq x y z
N MET A 1 36.59 16.21 -19.41
CA MET A 1 36.51 15.64 -18.03
C MET A 1 35.36 16.18 -17.17
N LYS A 2 34.97 17.47 -17.25
CA LYS A 2 33.84 18.02 -16.46
C LYS A 2 32.46 17.50 -16.92
N ALA A 3 32.23 17.40 -18.23
CA ALA A 3 30.97 16.91 -18.78
C ALA A 3 30.62 15.46 -18.37
N LEU A 4 31.61 14.57 -18.36
CA LEU A 4 31.45 13.17 -17.95
C LEU A 4 31.06 13.03 -16.46
N LYS A 5 31.59 13.90 -15.59
CA LYS A 5 31.19 13.97 -14.18
C LYS A 5 29.75 14.46 -14.02
N ILE A 6 29.35 15.49 -14.76
CA ILE A 6 27.99 16.04 -14.72
C ILE A 6 26.97 15.00 -15.20
N LEU A 7 27.26 14.31 -16.31
CA LEU A 7 26.43 13.19 -16.79
C LEU A 7 26.32 12.07 -15.75
N GLY A 8 27.41 11.71 -15.07
CA GLY A 8 27.39 10.73 -13.98
C GLY A 8 26.46 11.11 -12.83
N TYR A 9 26.48 12.38 -12.39
CA TYR A 9 25.56 12.86 -11.35
C TYR A 9 24.10 12.86 -11.80
N ILE A 10 23.82 13.23 -13.07
CA ILE A 10 22.46 13.22 -13.62
C ILE A 10 21.92 11.78 -13.64
N PHE A 11 22.69 10.81 -14.16
CA PHE A 11 22.28 9.41 -14.17
C PHE A 11 22.15 8.81 -12.76
N GLY A 12 23.04 9.20 -11.83
CA GLY A 12 22.93 8.81 -10.42
C GLY A 12 21.65 9.33 -9.76
N ALA A 13 21.29 10.60 -9.99
CA ALA A 13 20.07 11.20 -9.47
C ALA A 13 18.81 10.57 -10.10
N LEU A 14 18.82 10.30 -11.40
CA LEU A 14 17.74 9.58 -12.10
C LEU A 14 17.56 8.16 -11.56
N GLY A 15 18.65 7.43 -11.35
CA GLY A 15 18.60 6.10 -10.75
C GLY A 15 17.99 6.12 -9.35
N LEU A 16 18.40 7.06 -8.51
CA LEU A 16 17.83 7.25 -7.17
C LEU A 16 16.32 7.58 -7.23
N ALA A 17 15.92 8.48 -8.12
CA ALA A 17 14.52 8.87 -8.29
C ALA A 17 13.64 7.70 -8.72
N ILE A 18 14.08 6.88 -9.67
CA ILE A 18 13.38 5.66 -10.09
C ILE A 18 13.25 4.68 -8.92
N PHE A 19 14.31 4.54 -8.12
CA PHE A 19 14.30 3.65 -6.97
C PHE A 19 13.29 4.11 -5.90
N VAL A 20 13.30 5.40 -5.55
CA VAL A 20 12.34 5.98 -4.60
C VAL A 20 10.91 5.87 -5.12
N PHE A 21 10.68 6.13 -6.42
CA PHE A 21 9.37 5.98 -7.02
C PHE A 21 8.88 4.53 -6.98
N TRP A 22 9.74 3.56 -7.30
CA TRP A 22 9.37 2.15 -7.29
C TRP A 22 9.03 1.66 -5.88
N PHE A 23 9.92 1.90 -4.92
CA PHE A 23 9.73 1.42 -3.54
C PHE A 23 8.72 2.24 -2.74
N GLY A 24 8.65 3.55 -2.97
CA GLY A 24 7.73 4.43 -2.25
C GLY A 24 6.31 4.42 -2.81
N TRP A 25 6.14 4.40 -4.14
CA TRP A 25 4.83 4.55 -4.78
C TRP A 25 4.27 3.25 -5.37
N LEU A 26 5.05 2.49 -6.12
CA LEU A 26 4.57 1.29 -6.86
C LEU A 26 4.55 0.00 -6.05
N LYS A 27 5.30 -0.08 -4.94
CA LYS A 27 5.28 -1.24 -4.04
C LYS A 27 4.00 -1.25 -3.22
N ALA A 28 3.23 -2.34 -3.35
CA ALA A 28 2.10 -2.64 -2.47
C ALA A 28 2.59 -2.93 -1.05
N PRO A 29 1.86 -2.50 -0.01
CA PRO A 29 2.07 -3.02 1.34
C PRO A 29 1.74 -4.52 1.36
N ASP A 30 2.23 -5.21 2.39
CA ASP A 30 1.86 -6.61 2.59
C ASP A 30 0.36 -6.71 2.90
N ALA A 31 -0.31 -7.70 2.33
CA ALA A 31 -1.75 -7.90 2.56
C ALA A 31 -2.05 -8.16 4.04
N LYS A 32 -1.11 -8.77 4.78
CA LYS A 32 -1.23 -8.97 6.22
C LYS A 32 -1.24 -7.65 6.98
N ASP A 33 -0.36 -6.72 6.66
CA ASP A 33 -0.31 -5.41 7.32
C ASP A 33 -1.62 -4.62 7.11
N VAL A 34 -2.21 -4.73 5.92
CA VAL A 34 -3.51 -4.12 5.59
C VAL A 34 -4.60 -4.72 6.46
N CYS A 35 -4.71 -6.05 6.51
CA CYS A 35 -5.74 -6.76 7.28
C CYS A 35 -5.55 -6.60 8.80
N ASP A 36 -4.31 -6.57 9.28
CA ASP A 36 -3.99 -6.33 10.68
C ASP A 36 -4.45 -4.92 11.09
N ASN A 37 -4.29 -3.91 10.24
CA ASN A 37 -4.82 -2.58 10.51
C ASN A 37 -6.36 -2.57 10.53
N VAL A 38 -7.01 -3.22 9.55
CA VAL A 38 -8.48 -3.34 9.52
C VAL A 38 -8.98 -4.00 10.80
N ALA A 39 -8.38 -5.11 11.22
CA ALA A 39 -8.74 -5.81 12.45
C ALA A 39 -8.52 -4.94 13.70
N LYS A 40 -7.41 -4.20 13.74
CA LYS A 40 -7.11 -3.27 14.84
C LYS A 40 -8.14 -2.14 14.92
N VAL A 41 -8.50 -1.52 13.80
CA VAL A 41 -9.49 -0.44 13.74
C VAL A 41 -10.87 -0.97 14.12
N MET A 42 -11.29 -2.10 13.55
CA MET A 42 -12.56 -2.76 13.88
C MET A 42 -12.64 -3.12 15.36
N LYS A 43 -11.58 -3.70 15.94
CA LYS A 43 -11.52 -4.04 17.37
C LYS A 43 -11.59 -2.78 18.24
N LYS A 44 -10.94 -1.69 17.83
CA LYS A 44 -10.96 -0.41 18.55
C LYS A 44 -12.37 0.19 18.62
N GLU A 45 -13.15 0.09 17.55
CA GLU A 45 -14.48 0.70 17.47
C GLU A 45 -15.61 -0.21 17.95
N THR A 46 -15.57 -1.50 17.61
CA THR A 46 -16.66 -2.45 17.90
C THR A 46 -16.40 -3.31 19.14
N GLY A 47 -15.15 -3.38 19.61
CA GLY A 47 -14.74 -4.28 20.68
C GLY A 47 -14.65 -5.76 20.27
N ALA A 48 -15.03 -6.11 19.05
CA ALA A 48 -15.03 -7.49 18.56
C ALA A 48 -13.68 -7.85 17.89
N GLU A 49 -13.22 -9.08 18.13
CA GLU A 49 -12.09 -9.64 17.40
C GLU A 49 -12.56 -10.22 16.06
N ILE A 50 -11.80 -9.95 15.00
CA ILE A 50 -12.07 -10.55 13.69
C ILE A 50 -11.69 -12.04 13.75
N PRO A 51 -12.61 -12.96 13.41
CA PRO A 51 -12.31 -14.38 13.31
C PRO A 51 -11.13 -14.66 12.38
N ALA A 52 -10.30 -15.66 12.72
CA ALA A 52 -9.12 -16.03 11.92
C ALA A 52 -9.46 -16.39 10.46
N GLU A 53 -10.66 -16.91 10.21
CA GLU A 53 -11.15 -17.20 8.87
C GLU A 53 -11.36 -15.92 8.04
N LEU A 54 -11.96 -14.88 8.63
CA LEU A 54 -12.13 -13.57 7.99
C LEU A 54 -10.79 -12.87 7.76
N MET A 55 -9.82 -13.03 8.67
CA MET A 55 -8.45 -12.58 8.45
C MET A 55 -7.80 -13.27 7.26
N THR A 56 -7.98 -14.59 7.12
CA THR A 56 -7.42 -15.37 6.01
C THR A 56 -8.05 -14.95 4.68
N GLN A 57 -9.35 -14.72 4.64
CA GLN A 57 -10.06 -14.23 3.46
C GLN A 57 -9.59 -12.82 3.07
N CYS A 58 -9.45 -11.92 4.05
CA CYS A 58 -8.92 -10.57 3.84
C CYS A 58 -7.52 -10.61 3.20
N VAL A 59 -6.61 -11.43 3.74
CA VAL A 59 -5.26 -11.57 3.19
C VAL A 59 -5.31 -12.11 1.76
N ALA A 60 -6.16 -13.10 1.49
CA ALA A 60 -6.30 -13.67 0.15
C ALA A 60 -6.85 -12.67 -0.88
N GLU A 61 -7.75 -11.76 -0.47
CA GLU A 61 -8.27 -10.70 -1.32
C GLU A 61 -7.20 -9.66 -1.64
N TYR A 62 -6.52 -9.13 -0.61
CA TYR A 62 -5.52 -8.08 -0.79
C TYR A 62 -4.17 -8.58 -1.31
N SER A 63 -3.93 -9.89 -1.34
CA SER A 63 -2.75 -10.49 -1.98
C SER A 63 -2.86 -10.57 -3.50
N LYS A 64 -4.08 -10.51 -4.06
CA LYS A 64 -4.30 -10.63 -5.51
C LYS A 64 -4.17 -9.26 -6.17
N ALA A 65 -3.03 -9.05 -6.84
CA ALA A 65 -2.84 -7.90 -7.71
C ALA A 65 -3.80 -7.96 -8.92
N PRO A 66 -4.44 -6.85 -9.32
CA PRO A 66 -5.29 -6.82 -10.49
C PRO A 66 -4.47 -6.84 -11.78
N GLU A 67 -5.06 -7.35 -12.87
CA GLU A 67 -4.45 -7.33 -14.21
C GLU A 67 -4.25 -5.90 -14.73
N PHE A 68 -5.15 -4.98 -14.37
CA PHE A 68 -5.10 -3.57 -14.75
C PHE A 68 -5.20 -2.67 -13.51
N GLY A 69 -4.59 -1.47 -13.57
CA GLY A 69 -4.74 -0.49 -12.49
C GLY A 69 -3.93 -0.80 -11.22
N ARG A 70 -2.69 -1.30 -11.36
CA ARG A 70 -1.80 -1.56 -10.22
C ARG A 70 -1.55 -0.34 -9.34
N LEU A 71 -1.42 0.85 -9.92
CA LEU A 71 -1.20 2.10 -9.17
C LEU A 71 -2.41 2.47 -8.29
N PRO A 72 -3.64 2.59 -8.83
CA PRO A 72 -4.85 2.75 -8.02
C PRO A 72 -5.00 1.69 -6.92
N TRP A 73 -4.70 0.43 -7.24
CA TRP A 73 -4.75 -0.67 -6.28
C TRP A 73 -3.74 -0.52 -5.14
N VAL A 74 -2.47 -0.22 -5.43
CA VAL A 74 -1.44 0.05 -4.40
C VAL A 74 -1.84 1.23 -3.52
N ASN A 75 -2.37 2.31 -4.12
CA ASN A 75 -2.82 3.48 -3.38
C ASN A 75 -4.01 3.16 -2.47
N ARG A 76 -4.95 2.33 -2.92
CA ARG A 76 -6.05 1.81 -2.09
C ARG A 76 -5.51 1.04 -0.90
N LEU A 77 -4.60 0.10 -1.11
CA LEU A 77 -4.02 -0.70 -0.02
C LEU A 77 -3.29 0.16 1.02
N LYS A 78 -2.51 1.15 0.57
CA LYS A 78 -1.83 2.10 1.47
C LYS A 78 -2.83 2.93 2.27
N CYS A 79 -3.89 3.41 1.61
CA CYS A 79 -4.98 4.14 2.26
C CYS A 79 -5.62 3.30 3.37
N ILE A 80 -5.93 2.02 3.11
CA ILE A 80 -6.54 1.12 4.11
C ILE A 80 -5.57 0.80 5.26
N ARG A 81 -4.29 0.57 4.95
CA ARG A 81 -3.24 0.34 5.96
C ARG A 81 -3.07 1.53 6.91
N ASP A 82 -3.21 2.74 6.38
CA ASP A 82 -2.98 3.99 7.14
C ASP A 82 -4.28 4.59 7.71
N ALA A 83 -5.43 3.94 7.47
CA ALA A 83 -6.73 4.41 7.95
C ALA A 83 -6.85 4.26 9.48
N GLU A 84 -7.41 5.28 10.13
CA GLU A 84 -7.55 5.34 11.60
C GLU A 84 -8.94 5.00 12.12
N SER A 85 -9.94 4.92 11.24
CA SER A 85 -11.34 4.65 11.54
C SER A 85 -12.00 3.78 10.47
N THR A 86 -13.12 3.16 10.80
CA THR A 86 -13.90 2.35 9.84
C THR A 86 -14.42 3.20 8.68
N ASP A 87 -14.87 4.44 8.96
CA ASP A 87 -15.26 5.41 7.93
C ASP A 87 -14.11 5.72 6.94
N ALA A 88 -12.88 5.83 7.44
CA ALA A 88 -11.71 6.07 6.61
C ALA A 88 -11.39 4.85 5.73
N ILE A 89 -11.53 3.63 6.28
CA ILE A 89 -11.40 2.39 5.51
C ILE A 89 -12.44 2.37 4.38
N GLU A 90 -13.72 2.63 4.68
CA GLU A 90 -14.79 2.64 3.67
C GLU A 90 -14.55 3.70 2.59
N ALA A 91 -14.07 4.89 2.97
CA ALA A 91 -13.68 5.93 2.03
C ALA A 91 -12.52 5.51 1.11
N CYS A 92 -11.57 4.71 1.62
CA CYS A 92 -10.49 4.14 0.80
C CYS A 92 -11.02 3.10 -0.19
N GLU A 93 -12.03 2.31 0.18
CA GLU A 93 -12.65 1.30 -0.70
C GLU A 93 -13.48 1.91 -1.83
N LYS A 94 -14.12 3.04 -1.58
CA LYS A 94 -14.91 3.78 -2.57
C LYS A 94 -14.06 4.42 -3.68
N LYS A 95 -12.73 4.50 -3.54
CA LYS A 95 -11.81 5.04 -4.56
C LYS A 95 -11.51 4.05 -5.72
N ARG A 96 -12.44 3.13 -5.98
CA ARG A 96 -12.29 2.05 -6.97
C ARG A 96 -12.33 2.56 -8.40
#